data_AF-A0A3D5TKX1-F1
#
_entry.id   AF-A0A3D5TKX1-F1
#
_cell.length_a   1.000
_cell.length_b   1.000
_cell.length_c   1.000
_cell.angle_alpha   90.00
_cell.angle_beta   90.00
_cell.angle_gamma   90.00
#
_symmetry.space_group_name_H-M   'P 1'
#
loop_
_entity.id
_entity.type
_entity.pdbx_description
1 polymer ?
#
loop_
_entity_poly.entity_id
_entity_poly.type
_entity_poly.pdbx_seq_one_letter_code
_entity_poly.pdbx_strand_id
1 'polypeptide(L)'
;MIDIRNAMNDIYKNLEPTLTKCGFRITTPADISDGIPVEVTSGRAVMDFSGENKALRIEHYDNKIALLWAQKEGANETDFAKIAHSLLDVETADSKDVKYISNEYAELIEENFGKNGAAEKKKVKLPTPVSKAAAKSGEACYDANTFANRLSVIYPELREEYKKNIETYGEFLPEDFFKNYAAPVIVGVIKENDPQKMKKLFNLLNDIYDDGTNEIQSIIAVTILGELNNDQDLLANCVDYMSADMISPVVQVNKYLAKSKSARMRLENPPKYKPKKKKKKKNMFSTLANQ
;
A
#
# COMPACT_ATOMS: atom_id res chain seq x y z
N MET A 1 -21.03 15.76 -17.19
CA MET A 1 -21.84 14.54 -17.14
C MET A 1 -21.60 13.73 -18.39
N ILE A 2 -20.84 12.65 -18.24
CA ILE A 2 -20.64 11.63 -19.27
C ILE A 2 -21.65 10.52 -19.04
N ASP A 3 -22.20 9.96 -20.11
CA ASP A 3 -23.02 8.75 -20.01
C ASP A 3 -22.13 7.55 -19.68
N ILE A 4 -22.52 6.73 -18.69
CA ILE A 4 -21.68 5.63 -18.21
C ILE A 4 -21.44 4.55 -19.27
N ARG A 5 -22.44 4.25 -20.11
CA ARG A 5 -22.30 3.24 -21.16
C ARG A 5 -21.33 3.74 -22.22
N ASN A 6 -21.40 5.03 -22.57
CA ASN A 6 -20.42 5.65 -23.47
C ASN A 6 -19.00 5.69 -22.87
N ALA A 7 -18.86 6.06 -21.59
CA ALA A 7 -17.56 6.07 -20.92
C ALA A 7 -16.91 4.67 -20.90
N MET A 8 -17.67 3.63 -20.54
CA MET A 8 -17.19 2.25 -20.53
C MET A 8 -16.90 1.73 -21.95
N ASN A 9 -17.69 2.14 -22.95
CA ASN A 9 -17.42 1.80 -24.34
C ASN A 9 -16.12 2.43 -24.85
N ASP A 10 -15.83 3.68 -24.47
CA ASP A 10 -14.57 4.34 -24.83
C ASP A 10 -13.38 3.70 -24.12
N ILE A 11 -13.54 3.28 -22.87
CA ILE A 11 -12.55 2.46 -22.16
C ILE A 11 -12.30 1.16 -22.92
N TYR A 12 -13.36 0.43 -23.32
CA TYR A 12 -13.24 -0.80 -24.10
C TYR A 12 -12.49 -0.60 -25.41
N LYS A 13 -12.84 0.41 -26.21
CA LYS A 13 -12.15 0.69 -27.48
C LYS A 13 -10.65 0.93 -27.28
N ASN A 14 -10.26 1.60 -26.20
CA ASN A 14 -8.85 1.80 -25.87
C ASN A 14 -8.16 0.50 -25.41
N LEU A 15 -8.91 -0.42 -24.76
CA LEU A 15 -8.41 -1.69 -24.24
C LEU A 15 -8.42 -2.84 -25.27
N GLU A 16 -9.22 -2.74 -26.34
CA GLU A 16 -9.47 -3.82 -27.30
C GLU A 16 -8.18 -4.47 -27.84
N PRO A 17 -7.11 -3.72 -28.21
CA PRO A 17 -5.86 -4.33 -28.66
C PRO A 17 -5.21 -5.20 -27.57
N THR A 18 -5.21 -4.73 -26.32
CA THR A 18 -4.61 -5.43 -25.18
C THR A 18 -5.42 -6.65 -24.77
N LEU A 19 -6.75 -6.52 -24.73
CA LEU A 19 -7.68 -7.62 -24.46
C LEU A 19 -7.49 -8.75 -25.47
N THR A 20 -7.48 -8.40 -26.76
CA THR A 20 -7.25 -9.36 -27.86
C THR A 20 -5.89 -10.04 -27.73
N LYS A 21 -4.83 -9.25 -27.49
CA LYS A 21 -3.46 -9.75 -27.29
C LYS A 21 -3.35 -10.72 -26.11
N CYS A 22 -4.14 -10.50 -25.05
CA CYS A 22 -4.16 -11.31 -23.84
C CYS A 22 -5.19 -12.45 -23.88
N GLY A 23 -5.86 -12.67 -25.02
CA GLY A 23 -6.78 -13.79 -25.22
C GLY A 23 -8.16 -13.59 -24.59
N PHE A 24 -8.58 -12.35 -24.39
CA PHE A 24 -9.95 -12.02 -23.99
C PHE A 24 -10.79 -11.58 -25.19
N ARG A 25 -12.07 -11.93 -25.18
CA ARG A 25 -13.09 -11.51 -26.14
C ARG A 25 -14.28 -10.95 -25.39
N ILE A 26 -14.89 -9.92 -25.94
CA ILE A 26 -16.07 -9.32 -25.33
C ILE A 26 -17.25 -10.30 -25.35
N THR A 27 -17.94 -10.40 -24.21
CA THR A 27 -19.19 -11.14 -24.08
C THR A 27 -20.33 -10.14 -24.30
N THR A 28 -21.10 -10.34 -25.36
CA THR A 28 -22.26 -9.47 -25.65
C THR A 28 -23.54 -10.16 -25.15
N PRO A 29 -24.26 -9.58 -24.18
CA PRO A 29 -25.59 -10.04 -23.80
C PRO A 29 -26.55 -10.09 -25.01
N ALA A 30 -27.46 -11.06 -25.03
CA ALA A 30 -28.35 -11.34 -26.16
C ALA A 30 -29.31 -10.18 -26.52
N ASP A 31 -29.57 -9.27 -25.58
CA ASP A 31 -30.63 -8.25 -25.67
C ASP A 31 -30.12 -6.83 -25.96
N ILE A 32 -28.86 -6.67 -26.39
CA ILE A 32 -28.26 -5.35 -26.66
C ILE A 32 -28.60 -4.89 -28.08
N SER A 33 -29.45 -3.86 -28.19
CA SER A 33 -29.92 -3.30 -29.47
C SER A 33 -29.07 -2.15 -30.03
N ASP A 34 -28.29 -1.48 -29.19
CA ASP A 34 -27.48 -0.31 -29.56
C ASP A 34 -26.00 -0.63 -29.81
N GLY A 35 -25.62 -1.91 -29.71
CA GLY A 35 -24.26 -2.39 -29.94
C GLY A 35 -23.24 -1.98 -28.87
N ILE A 36 -23.67 -1.38 -27.75
CA ILE A 36 -22.78 -1.08 -26.61
C ILE A 36 -22.88 -2.22 -25.59
N PRO A 37 -21.83 -3.06 -25.45
CA PRO A 37 -21.83 -4.27 -24.63
C PRO A 37 -21.70 -3.98 -23.12
N VAL A 38 -22.57 -3.11 -22.61
CA VAL A 38 -22.65 -2.69 -21.21
C VAL A 38 -24.06 -2.94 -20.71
N GLU A 39 -24.19 -3.84 -19.73
CA GLU A 39 -25.43 -4.07 -18.99
C GLU A 39 -25.52 -3.08 -17.82
N VAL A 40 -26.67 -2.43 -17.65
CA VAL A 40 -26.90 -1.49 -16.54
C VAL A 40 -28.07 -1.98 -15.69
N THR A 41 -27.78 -2.35 -14.44
CA THR A 41 -28.78 -2.87 -13.51
C THR A 41 -28.60 -2.21 -12.14
N SER A 42 -29.63 -1.53 -11.65
CA SER A 42 -29.67 -0.94 -10.30
C SER A 42 -28.47 -0.06 -9.94
N GLY A 43 -28.03 0.80 -10.88
CA GLY A 43 -26.91 1.72 -10.67
C GLY A 43 -25.52 1.08 -10.81
N ARG A 44 -25.44 -0.20 -11.18
CA ARG A 44 -24.21 -0.88 -11.58
C ARG A 44 -24.17 -1.00 -13.09
N ALA A 45 -23.00 -0.77 -13.69
CA ALA A 45 -22.78 -0.98 -15.12
C ALA A 45 -21.66 -2.01 -15.31
N VAL A 46 -21.90 -3.04 -16.11
CA VAL A 46 -21.02 -4.22 -16.24
C VAL A 46 -20.70 -4.47 -17.70
N MET A 47 -19.43 -4.75 -17.97
CA MET A 47 -18.93 -5.25 -19.24
C MET A 47 -18.05 -6.48 -19.01
N ASP A 48 -18.43 -7.59 -19.63
CA ASP A 48 -17.79 -8.89 -19.43
C ASP A 48 -16.96 -9.33 -20.64
N PHE A 49 -15.89 -10.06 -20.35
CA PHE A 49 -15.01 -10.66 -21.34
C PHE A 49 -14.69 -12.12 -20.97
N SER A 50 -14.69 -13.00 -21.96
CA SER A 50 -14.33 -14.40 -21.83
C SER A 50 -12.96 -14.70 -22.44
N GLY A 51 -12.25 -15.66 -21.85
CA GLY A 51 -11.01 -16.23 -22.37
C GLY A 51 -10.86 -17.70 -21.94
N GLU A 52 -9.86 -18.38 -22.46
CA GLU A 52 -9.62 -19.79 -22.14
C GLU A 52 -9.35 -19.98 -20.65
N ASN A 53 -10.29 -20.64 -19.94
CA ASN A 53 -10.27 -20.86 -18.49
C ASN A 53 -10.13 -19.57 -17.64
N LYS A 54 -10.60 -18.44 -18.17
CA LYS A 54 -10.54 -17.15 -17.48
C LYS A 54 -11.64 -16.20 -17.93
N ALA A 55 -12.06 -15.31 -17.04
CA ALA A 55 -12.99 -14.22 -17.34
C ALA A 55 -12.44 -12.90 -16.80
N LEU A 56 -12.80 -11.80 -17.45
CA LEU A 56 -12.49 -10.43 -17.03
C LEU A 56 -13.79 -9.62 -16.98
N ARG A 57 -13.88 -8.69 -16.05
CA ARG A 57 -15.02 -7.79 -15.90
C ARG A 57 -14.55 -6.37 -15.67
N ILE A 58 -15.17 -5.43 -16.35
CA ILE A 58 -15.12 -4.01 -16.02
C ILE A 58 -16.48 -3.63 -15.43
N GLU A 59 -16.47 -3.12 -14.20
CA GLU A 59 -17.68 -2.82 -13.46
C GLU A 59 -17.64 -1.42 -12.88
N HIS A 60 -18.69 -0.62 -13.11
CA HIS A 60 -18.89 0.66 -12.45
C HIS A 60 -19.95 0.58 -11.35
N TYR A 61 -19.65 1.17 -10.19
CA TYR A 61 -20.54 1.34 -9.04
C TYR A 61 -20.01 2.46 -8.13
N ASP A 62 -20.88 3.19 -7.43
CA ASP A 62 -20.50 4.19 -6.41
C ASP A 62 -19.37 5.15 -6.81
N ASN A 63 -19.45 5.74 -8.01
CA ASN A 63 -18.41 6.62 -8.60
C ASN A 63 -17.04 5.96 -8.77
N LYS A 64 -16.98 4.63 -8.80
CA LYS A 64 -15.77 3.85 -9.04
C LYS A 64 -15.98 2.96 -10.25
N ILE A 65 -14.89 2.64 -10.91
CA ILE A 65 -14.83 1.59 -11.91
C ILE A 65 -13.79 0.57 -11.48
N ALA A 66 -14.07 -0.71 -11.60
CA ALA A 66 -13.24 -1.80 -11.13
C ALA A 66 -12.86 -2.72 -12.30
N LEU A 67 -11.64 -3.24 -12.25
CA LEU A 67 -11.16 -4.33 -13.09
C LEU A 67 -11.16 -5.60 -12.23
N LEU A 68 -11.90 -6.62 -12.66
CA LEU A 68 -12.00 -7.89 -11.95
C LEU A 68 -11.69 -9.06 -12.89
N TRP A 69 -11.30 -10.19 -12.32
CA TRP A 69 -11.06 -11.42 -13.07
C TRP A 69 -11.45 -12.66 -12.29
N ALA A 70 -11.64 -13.77 -13.00
CA ALA A 70 -11.88 -15.09 -12.43
C ALA A 70 -11.11 -16.16 -13.22
N GLN A 71 -10.64 -17.21 -12.55
CA GLN A 71 -9.98 -18.37 -13.18
C GLN A 71 -11.02 -19.44 -13.59
N LYS A 72 -12.01 -19.01 -14.38
CA LYS A 72 -13.09 -19.86 -14.87
C LYS A 72 -13.79 -19.16 -16.03
N GLU A 73 -14.12 -19.90 -17.07
CA GLU A 73 -14.99 -19.41 -18.15
C GLU A 73 -16.46 -19.43 -17.67
N GLY A 74 -17.22 -18.38 -17.95
CA GLY A 74 -18.60 -18.25 -17.45
C GLY A 74 -18.69 -18.05 -15.93
N ALA A 75 -17.75 -17.28 -15.38
CA ALA A 75 -17.68 -16.95 -13.96
C ALA A 75 -18.97 -16.26 -13.46
N ASN A 76 -19.40 -16.66 -12.27
CA ASN A 76 -20.53 -16.07 -11.56
C ASN A 76 -20.06 -14.82 -10.79
N GLU A 77 -20.97 -13.95 -10.31
CA GLU A 77 -20.62 -12.75 -9.52
C GLU A 77 -19.59 -13.01 -8.39
N THR A 78 -19.71 -14.15 -7.70
CA THR A 78 -18.86 -14.51 -6.56
C THR A 78 -17.48 -15.02 -6.95
N ASP A 79 -17.27 -15.36 -8.22
CA ASP A 79 -16.00 -15.93 -8.70
C ASP A 79 -14.95 -14.84 -9.00
N PHE A 80 -15.38 -13.58 -9.10
CA PHE A 80 -14.53 -12.46 -9.49
C PHE A 80 -13.70 -11.91 -8.31
N ALA A 81 -12.39 -11.91 -8.49
CA ALA A 81 -11.44 -11.19 -7.65
C ALA A 81 -11.09 -9.84 -8.29
N LYS A 82 -10.95 -8.80 -7.47
CA LYS A 82 -10.59 -7.45 -7.93
C LYS A 82 -9.09 -7.37 -8.23
N ILE A 83 -8.73 -6.90 -9.42
CA ILE A 83 -7.36 -6.53 -9.81
C ILE A 83 -7.09 -5.09 -9.39
N ALA A 84 -7.97 -4.17 -9.79
CA ALA A 84 -7.82 -2.74 -9.52
C ALA A 84 -9.19 -2.05 -9.42
N HIS A 85 -9.19 -0.83 -8.91
CA HIS A 85 -10.30 0.09 -9.06
C HIS A 85 -9.80 1.52 -9.16
N SER A 86 -10.47 2.30 -9.99
CA SER A 86 -10.19 3.71 -10.22
C SER A 86 -11.44 4.54 -9.93
N LEU A 87 -11.25 5.84 -9.67
CA LEU A 87 -12.37 6.77 -9.51
C LEU A 87 -12.94 7.12 -10.88
N LEU A 88 -14.25 6.99 -11.05
CA LEU A 88 -14.97 7.43 -12.24
C LEU A 88 -16.31 8.03 -11.79
N ASP A 89 -16.29 9.31 -11.46
CA ASP A 89 -17.49 10.09 -11.16
C ASP A 89 -18.08 10.62 -12.46
N VAL A 90 -19.19 10.02 -12.92
CA VAL A 90 -19.81 10.34 -14.20
C VAL A 90 -20.31 11.79 -14.30
N GLU A 91 -20.52 12.48 -13.17
CA GLU A 91 -20.93 13.88 -13.17
C GLU A 91 -19.79 14.79 -13.62
N THR A 92 -18.56 14.47 -13.21
CA THR A 92 -17.38 15.31 -13.35
C THR A 92 -16.32 14.78 -14.32
N ALA A 93 -16.36 13.49 -14.65
CA ALA A 93 -15.38 12.83 -15.49
C ALA A 93 -15.31 13.42 -16.90
N ASP A 94 -14.08 13.48 -17.43
CA ASP A 94 -13.78 13.87 -18.79
C ASP A 94 -13.00 12.78 -19.56
N SER A 95 -12.64 13.08 -20.81
CA SER A 95 -11.91 12.13 -21.67
C SER A 95 -10.51 11.76 -21.14
N LYS A 96 -9.90 12.60 -20.30
CA LYS A 96 -8.59 12.31 -19.69
C LYS A 96 -8.74 11.25 -18.62
N ASP A 97 -9.81 11.29 -17.82
CA ASP A 97 -10.09 10.27 -16.82
C ASP A 97 -10.27 8.91 -17.49
N VAL A 98 -11.09 8.85 -18.56
CA VAL A 98 -11.28 7.63 -19.38
C VAL A 98 -9.94 7.13 -19.93
N LYS A 99 -9.10 8.01 -20.47
CA LYS A 99 -7.79 7.63 -21.01
C LYS A 99 -6.83 7.13 -19.92
N TYR A 100 -6.82 7.77 -18.76
CA TYR A 100 -5.99 7.35 -17.62
C TYR A 100 -6.37 5.94 -17.17
N ILE A 101 -7.67 5.69 -16.94
CA ILE A 101 -8.22 4.39 -16.56
C ILE A 101 -7.90 3.34 -17.63
N SER A 102 -8.07 3.70 -18.91
CA SER A 102 -7.77 2.80 -20.03
C SER A 102 -6.30 2.38 -20.04
N ASN A 103 -5.38 3.32 -19.83
CA ASN A 103 -3.94 3.04 -19.82
C ASN A 103 -3.56 2.17 -18.61
N GLU A 104 -4.04 2.51 -17.42
CA GLU A 104 -3.82 1.73 -16.19
C GLU A 104 -4.32 0.29 -16.38
N TYR A 105 -5.52 0.11 -16.91
CA TYR A 105 -6.10 -1.23 -17.10
C TYR A 105 -5.40 -2.00 -18.21
N ALA A 106 -4.94 -1.34 -19.27
CA ALA A 106 -4.13 -1.99 -20.32
C ALA A 106 -2.83 -2.55 -19.73
N GLU A 107 -2.13 -1.76 -18.92
CA GLU A 107 -0.90 -2.20 -18.25
C GLU A 107 -1.17 -3.40 -17.34
N LEU A 108 -2.18 -3.32 -16.48
CA LEU A 108 -2.55 -4.41 -15.57
C LEU A 108 -2.99 -5.68 -16.31
N ILE A 109 -3.77 -5.57 -17.39
CA ILE A 109 -4.19 -6.72 -18.19
C ILE A 109 -2.96 -7.37 -18.85
N GLU A 110 -2.04 -6.59 -19.40
CA GLU A 110 -0.84 -7.13 -20.02
C GLU A 110 0.09 -7.79 -18.99
N GLU A 111 0.25 -7.19 -17.81
CA GLU A 111 1.05 -7.74 -16.71
C GLU A 111 0.49 -9.08 -16.21
N ASN A 112 -0.83 -9.17 -16.04
CA ASN A 112 -1.48 -10.37 -15.49
C ASN A 112 -1.70 -11.47 -16.53
N PHE A 113 -1.90 -11.12 -17.81
CA PHE A 113 -2.42 -12.05 -18.81
C PHE A 113 -1.67 -12.06 -20.16
N GLY A 114 -0.64 -11.23 -20.33
CA GLY A 114 0.20 -11.24 -21.53
C GLY A 114 0.97 -12.54 -21.70
N LYS A 115 1.62 -12.73 -22.87
CA LYS A 115 2.40 -13.95 -23.19
C LYS A 115 3.52 -14.27 -22.18
N ASN A 116 3.94 -13.29 -21.37
CA ASN A 116 4.89 -13.45 -20.27
C ASN A 116 4.22 -13.55 -18.88
N GLY A 117 2.93 -13.21 -18.75
CA GLY A 117 2.20 -13.12 -17.47
C GLY A 117 1.89 -14.47 -16.81
N ALA A 118 1.84 -15.56 -17.58
CA ALA A 118 1.70 -16.92 -17.03
C ALA A 118 3.05 -17.58 -16.71
N ALA A 119 4.15 -17.17 -17.35
CA ALA A 119 5.47 -17.79 -17.22
C ALA A 119 6.41 -17.06 -16.25
N GLU A 120 6.11 -15.80 -15.91
CA GLU A 120 6.76 -15.08 -14.84
C GLU A 120 5.70 -14.31 -14.06
N LYS A 121 5.15 -14.91 -12.99
CA LYS A 121 4.92 -14.07 -11.80
C LYS A 121 6.27 -13.42 -11.55
N LYS A 122 6.46 -12.16 -11.97
CA LYS A 122 7.67 -11.38 -11.68
C LYS A 122 7.96 -11.68 -10.23
N LYS A 123 9.04 -12.42 -9.94
CA LYS A 123 9.49 -12.60 -8.55
C LYS A 123 9.57 -11.18 -8.02
N VAL A 124 8.68 -10.84 -7.09
CA VAL A 124 8.63 -9.47 -6.57
C VAL A 124 10.03 -9.15 -6.10
N LYS A 125 10.67 -8.23 -6.83
CA LYS A 125 12.07 -7.93 -6.62
C LYS A 125 12.09 -7.12 -5.34
N LEU A 126 12.49 -7.76 -4.24
CA LEU A 126 12.61 -7.10 -2.96
C LEU A 126 13.47 -5.84 -3.14
N PRO A 127 13.03 -4.68 -2.63
CA PRO A 127 13.81 -3.46 -2.76
C PRO A 127 15.17 -3.64 -2.09
N THR A 128 16.21 -3.04 -2.69
CA THR A 128 17.58 -3.22 -2.21
C THR A 128 17.77 -2.49 -0.88
N PRO A 129 18.20 -3.18 0.19
CA PRO A 129 18.47 -2.52 1.46
C PRO A 129 19.72 -1.64 1.37
N VAL A 130 19.74 -0.57 2.16
CA VAL A 130 20.91 0.28 2.32
C VAL A 130 22.05 -0.52 2.95
N SER A 131 23.22 -0.44 2.34
CA SER A 131 24.41 -1.16 2.80
C SER A 131 24.96 -0.54 4.10
N LYS A 132 25.62 -1.35 4.92
CA LYS A 132 26.25 -0.86 6.15
C LYS A 132 27.35 0.17 5.88
N ALA A 133 28.09 0.00 4.78
CA ALA A 133 29.13 0.94 4.38
C ALA A 133 28.55 2.32 4.04
N ALA A 134 27.47 2.35 3.24
CA ALA A 134 26.80 3.59 2.86
C ALA A 134 26.16 4.31 4.05
N ALA A 135 25.62 3.56 5.01
CA ALA A 135 25.09 4.13 6.24
C ALA A 135 26.20 4.75 7.11
N LYS A 136 27.27 4.01 7.38
CA LYS A 136 28.37 4.49 8.25
C LYS A 136 29.20 5.61 7.62
N SER A 137 29.23 5.73 6.29
CA SER A 137 29.87 6.85 5.61
C SER A 137 29.00 8.11 5.57
N GLY A 138 27.71 8.01 5.92
CA GLY A 138 26.73 9.08 5.77
C GLY A 138 26.25 9.30 4.33
N GLU A 139 26.58 8.39 3.41
CA GLU A 139 26.12 8.44 2.00
C GLU A 139 24.61 8.19 1.89
N ALA A 140 24.07 7.34 2.78
CA ALA A 140 22.65 7.05 2.87
C ALA A 140 22.24 6.84 4.34
N CYS A 141 20.96 6.95 4.65
CA CYS A 141 20.39 6.58 5.94
C CYS A 141 19.62 5.26 5.82
N TYR A 142 19.55 4.47 6.87
CA TYR A 142 18.66 3.32 6.91
C TYR A 142 17.19 3.75 6.84
N ASP A 143 16.41 2.97 6.11
CA ASP A 143 14.99 3.16 5.87
C ASP A 143 14.16 1.94 6.32
N ALA A 144 12.84 2.06 6.20
CA ALA A 144 11.89 1.01 6.55
C ALA A 144 12.16 -0.30 5.81
N ASN A 145 12.50 -0.23 4.51
CA ASN A 145 12.83 -1.38 3.69
C ASN A 145 14.09 -2.11 4.22
N THR A 146 15.13 -1.35 4.55
CA THR A 146 16.38 -1.91 5.10
C THR A 146 16.14 -2.59 6.43
N PHE A 147 15.33 -1.98 7.29
CA PHE A 147 14.98 -2.59 8.56
C PHE A 147 14.19 -3.88 8.38
N ALA A 148 13.12 -3.86 7.57
CA ALA A 148 12.30 -5.06 7.30
C ALA A 148 13.15 -6.19 6.72
N ASN A 149 14.01 -5.88 5.74
CA ASN A 149 14.91 -6.86 5.14
C ASN A 149 15.85 -7.52 6.18
N ARG A 150 16.54 -6.72 6.99
CA ARG A 150 17.47 -7.23 8.01
C ARG A 150 16.75 -7.96 9.13
N LEU A 151 15.57 -7.49 9.51
CA LEU A 151 14.74 -8.12 10.52
C LEU A 151 14.28 -9.51 10.05
N SER A 152 13.84 -9.66 8.79
CA SER A 152 13.48 -10.95 8.19
C SER A 152 14.66 -11.91 8.02
N VAL A 153 15.91 -11.45 8.13
CA VAL A 153 17.09 -12.33 8.20
C VAL A 153 17.29 -12.85 9.62
N ILE A 154 17.01 -12.04 10.63
CA ILE A 154 17.11 -12.43 12.05
C ILE A 154 15.93 -13.33 12.46
N TYR A 155 14.74 -13.06 11.92
CA TYR A 155 13.47 -13.73 12.18
C TYR A 155 12.88 -14.23 10.86
N PRO A 156 13.27 -15.44 10.40
CA PRO A 156 12.87 -15.99 9.11
C PRO A 156 11.35 -16.09 8.87
N GLU A 157 10.57 -16.21 9.95
CA GLU A 157 9.10 -16.20 9.92
C GLU A 157 8.51 -14.92 9.32
N LEU A 158 9.24 -13.79 9.41
CA LEU A 158 8.80 -12.52 8.81
C LEU A 158 9.07 -12.43 7.31
N ARG A 159 9.87 -13.34 6.73
CA ARG A 159 10.32 -13.24 5.33
C ARG A 159 9.17 -13.44 4.34
N GLU A 160 8.22 -14.32 4.65
CA GLU A 160 7.06 -14.52 3.79
C GLU A 160 6.09 -13.34 3.86
N GLU A 161 5.81 -12.84 5.05
CA GLU A 161 4.93 -11.67 5.25
C GLU A 161 5.52 -10.41 4.62
N TYR A 162 6.84 -10.24 4.68
CA TYR A 162 7.52 -9.14 3.99
C TYR A 162 7.34 -9.18 2.47
N LYS A 163 7.43 -10.38 1.86
CA LYS A 163 7.19 -10.55 0.41
C LYS A 163 5.72 -10.32 0.07
N LYS A 164 4.80 -10.92 0.83
CA LYS A 164 3.35 -10.77 0.62
C LYS A 164 2.93 -9.31 0.70
N ASN A 165 3.50 -8.53 1.61
CA ASN A 165 3.23 -7.11 1.73
C ASN A 165 3.56 -6.38 0.41
N ILE A 166 4.74 -6.59 -0.16
CA ILE A 166 5.12 -5.97 -1.44
C ILE A 166 4.28 -6.52 -2.60
N GLU A 167 3.98 -7.82 -2.62
CA GLU A 167 3.08 -8.44 -3.61
C GLU A 167 1.67 -7.84 -3.56
N THR A 168 1.18 -7.50 -2.37
CA THR A 168 -0.17 -6.98 -2.14
C THR A 168 -0.28 -5.50 -2.52
N TYR A 169 0.73 -4.70 -2.16
CA TYR A 169 0.67 -3.24 -2.31
C TYR A 169 1.46 -2.71 -3.52
N GLY A 170 2.18 -3.58 -4.24
CA GLY A 170 3.05 -3.21 -5.37
C GLY A 170 4.40 -2.61 -4.94
N GLU A 171 4.43 -1.99 -3.76
CA GLU A 171 5.63 -1.52 -3.06
C GLU A 171 5.59 -1.93 -1.59
N PHE A 172 6.68 -1.75 -0.86
CA PHE A 172 6.70 -2.06 0.57
C PHE A 172 5.84 -1.04 1.33
N LEU A 173 4.85 -1.53 2.10
CA LEU A 173 4.02 -0.73 2.99
C LEU A 173 4.46 -0.96 4.45
N PRO A 174 5.30 -0.07 5.02
CA PRO A 174 5.91 -0.28 6.33
C PRO A 174 4.92 -0.40 7.47
N GLU A 175 3.88 0.43 7.49
CA GLU A 175 2.93 0.50 8.60
C GLU A 175 2.20 -0.82 8.80
N ASP A 176 1.76 -1.44 7.70
CA ASP A 176 1.10 -2.74 7.73
C ASP A 176 2.08 -3.83 8.21
N PHE A 177 3.26 -3.90 7.59
CA PHE A 177 4.26 -4.92 7.93
C PHE A 177 4.70 -4.83 9.40
N PHE A 178 5.11 -3.64 9.84
CA PHE A 178 5.67 -3.48 11.17
C PHE A 178 4.62 -3.62 12.27
N LYS A 179 3.40 -3.10 12.06
CA LYS A 179 2.34 -3.21 13.06
C LYS A 179 1.80 -4.63 13.18
N ASN A 180 1.48 -5.26 12.06
CA ASN A 180 0.71 -6.51 12.08
C ASN A 180 1.60 -7.77 12.19
N TYR A 181 2.89 -7.68 11.84
CA TYR A 181 3.76 -8.84 11.75
C TYR A 181 5.04 -8.69 12.57
N ALA A 182 5.79 -7.60 12.39
CA ALA A 182 7.08 -7.44 13.06
C ALA A 182 6.96 -7.13 14.57
N ALA A 183 6.10 -6.19 14.95
CA ALA A 183 5.93 -5.78 16.34
C ALA A 183 5.52 -6.94 17.27
N PRO A 184 4.56 -7.82 16.90
CA PRO A 184 4.25 -9.01 17.69
C PRO A 184 5.46 -9.91 17.96
N VAL A 185 6.30 -10.16 16.95
CA VAL A 185 7.52 -10.98 17.08
C VAL A 185 8.52 -10.32 18.02
N ILE A 186 8.78 -9.02 17.82
CA ILE A 186 9.73 -8.25 18.64
C ILE A 186 9.26 -8.17 20.10
N VAL A 187 7.98 -7.88 20.35
CA VAL A 187 7.41 -7.85 21.69
C VAL A 187 7.45 -9.24 22.34
N GLY A 188 7.26 -10.31 21.56
CA GLY A 188 7.44 -11.68 22.02
C GLY A 188 8.86 -11.95 22.52
N VAL A 189 9.88 -11.52 21.78
CA VAL A 189 11.30 -11.63 22.19
C VAL A 189 11.58 -10.85 23.47
N ILE A 190 11.04 -9.63 23.59
CA ILE A 190 11.20 -8.80 24.79
C ILE A 190 10.56 -9.48 26.01
N LYS A 191 9.39 -10.10 25.85
CA LYS A 191 8.70 -10.84 26.91
C LYS A 191 9.43 -12.11 27.32
N GLU A 192 10.11 -12.78 26.40
CA GLU A 192 10.95 -13.94 26.70
C GLU A 192 12.16 -13.54 27.57
N ASN A 193 12.67 -12.32 27.37
CA ASN A 193 13.79 -11.74 28.12
C ASN A 193 15.06 -12.63 28.14
N ASP A 194 15.26 -13.42 27.08
CA ASP A 194 16.49 -14.18 26.89
C ASP A 194 17.64 -13.22 26.52
N PRO A 195 18.74 -13.16 27.30
CA PRO A 195 19.80 -12.18 27.09
C PRO A 195 20.46 -12.23 25.70
N GLN A 196 20.56 -13.41 25.09
CA GLN A 196 21.18 -13.56 23.77
C GLN A 196 20.27 -13.02 22.67
N LYS A 197 18.98 -13.36 22.73
CA LYS A 197 17.96 -12.84 21.81
C LYS A 197 17.77 -11.34 21.98
N MET A 198 17.74 -10.83 23.21
CA MET A 198 17.67 -9.39 23.51
C MET A 198 18.86 -8.65 22.91
N LYS A 199 20.09 -9.13 23.14
CA LYS A 199 21.29 -8.54 22.54
C LYS A 199 21.24 -8.55 21.01
N LYS A 200 20.79 -9.65 20.38
CA LYS A 200 20.68 -9.74 18.92
C LYS A 200 19.64 -8.74 18.37
N LEU A 201 18.47 -8.65 19.00
CA LEU A 201 17.40 -7.74 18.64
C LEU A 201 17.86 -6.28 18.74
N PHE A 202 18.35 -5.87 19.91
CA PHE A 202 18.69 -4.48 20.16
C PHE A 202 19.96 -4.04 19.41
N ASN A 203 20.90 -4.94 19.12
CA ASN A 203 21.98 -4.61 18.19
C ASN A 203 21.47 -4.21 16.81
N LEU A 204 20.42 -4.88 16.30
CA LEU A 204 19.78 -4.48 15.04
C LEU A 204 19.02 -3.16 15.20
N LEU A 205 18.20 -3.03 16.26
CA LEU A 205 17.42 -1.82 16.48
C LEU A 205 18.32 -0.58 16.61
N ASN A 206 19.42 -0.68 17.38
CA ASN A 206 20.36 0.41 17.56
C ASN A 206 21.06 0.78 16.23
N ASP A 207 21.55 -0.20 15.46
CA ASP A 207 22.20 0.09 14.17
C ASP A 207 21.23 0.78 13.20
N ILE A 208 19.96 0.35 13.16
CA ILE A 208 18.94 0.97 12.32
C ILE A 208 18.55 2.36 12.82
N TYR A 209 18.42 2.54 14.14
CA TYR A 209 17.95 3.78 14.73
C TYR A 209 18.99 4.90 14.64
N ASP A 210 20.25 4.58 14.98
CA ASP A 210 21.33 5.55 15.07
C ASP A 210 21.74 6.08 13.68
N ASP A 211 21.74 5.22 12.65
CA ASP A 211 22.01 5.62 11.25
C ASP A 211 20.74 5.71 10.38
N GLY A 212 19.57 5.84 11.01
CA GLY A 212 18.27 5.81 10.35
C GLY A 212 17.69 7.18 10.01
N THR A 213 16.70 7.19 9.13
CA THR A 213 15.81 8.35 8.94
C THR A 213 14.91 8.60 10.16
N ASN A 214 14.38 9.81 10.31
CA ASN A 214 13.38 10.13 11.35
C ASN A 214 12.13 9.24 11.27
N GLU A 215 11.79 8.78 10.06
CA GLU A 215 10.67 7.88 9.82
C GLU A 215 10.92 6.51 10.47
N ILE A 216 12.09 5.90 10.23
CA ILE A 216 12.38 4.59 10.82
C ILE A 216 12.59 4.66 12.33
N GLN A 217 13.16 5.77 12.84
CA GLN A 217 13.21 6.04 14.28
C GLN A 217 11.80 6.09 14.88
N SER A 218 10.86 6.74 14.18
CA SER A 218 9.46 6.81 14.61
C SER A 218 8.78 5.43 14.56
N ILE A 219 9.02 4.62 13.53
CA ILE A 219 8.50 3.24 13.45
C ILE A 219 9.01 2.42 14.64
N ILE A 220 10.31 2.49 14.96
CA ILE A 220 10.89 1.75 16.09
C ILE A 220 10.28 2.22 17.41
N ALA A 221 10.26 3.53 17.67
CA ALA A 221 9.84 4.07 18.96
C ALA A 221 8.31 4.01 19.18
N VAL A 222 7.52 4.30 18.14
CA VAL A 222 6.06 4.43 18.22
C VAL A 222 5.34 3.14 17.86
N THR A 223 5.67 2.54 16.72
CA THR A 223 4.92 1.37 16.21
C THR A 223 5.34 0.07 16.86
N ILE A 224 6.62 -0.09 17.17
CA ILE A 224 7.16 -1.35 17.72
C ILE A 224 7.29 -1.26 19.23
N LEU A 225 8.17 -0.39 19.73
CA LEU A 225 8.42 -0.30 21.18
C LEU A 225 7.32 0.46 21.92
N GLY A 226 6.42 1.16 21.21
CA GLY A 226 5.21 1.75 21.80
C GLY A 226 4.18 0.70 22.23
N GLU A 227 4.24 -0.52 21.66
CA GLU A 227 3.38 -1.66 22.04
C GLU A 227 3.77 -2.27 23.40
N LEU A 228 4.87 -1.82 24.00
CA LEU A 228 5.17 -2.13 25.40
C LEU A 228 4.19 -1.45 26.36
N ASN A 229 3.35 -0.52 25.87
CA ASN A 229 2.20 0.01 26.61
C ASN A 229 2.55 0.66 27.95
N ASN A 230 3.77 1.19 28.10
CA ASN A 230 4.32 1.72 29.35
C ASN A 230 4.39 0.69 30.50
N ASP A 231 4.50 -0.59 30.17
CA ASP A 231 4.89 -1.63 31.11
C ASP A 231 6.31 -1.36 31.62
N GLN A 232 6.45 -1.04 32.90
CA GLN A 232 7.73 -0.61 33.46
C GLN A 232 8.75 -1.75 33.53
N ASP A 233 8.30 -3.00 33.69
CA ASP A 233 9.19 -4.16 33.78
C ASP A 233 9.74 -4.50 32.40
N LEU A 234 8.88 -4.51 31.37
CA LEU A 234 9.32 -4.71 29.99
C LEU A 234 10.25 -3.59 29.51
N LEU A 235 9.96 -2.33 29.88
CA LEU A 235 10.83 -1.21 29.55
C LEU A 235 12.18 -1.33 30.25
N ALA A 236 12.21 -1.67 31.55
CA ALA A 236 13.44 -1.86 32.30
C ALA A 236 14.33 -2.94 31.67
N ASN A 237 13.75 -4.07 31.25
CA ASN A 237 14.46 -5.15 30.55
C ASN A 237 15.15 -4.68 29.26
N CYS A 238 14.62 -3.65 28.59
CA CYS A 238 15.12 -3.16 27.31
C CYS A 238 16.18 -2.07 27.45
N VAL A 239 16.11 -1.22 28.49
CA VAL A 239 16.93 0.00 28.61
C VAL A 239 18.43 -0.30 28.52
N ASP A 240 18.89 -1.38 29.15
CA ASP A 240 20.32 -1.76 29.15
C ASP A 240 20.86 -2.17 27.77
N TYR A 241 19.97 -2.47 26.82
CA TYR A 241 20.33 -2.85 25.46
C TYR A 241 20.16 -1.73 24.43
N MET A 242 19.43 -0.66 24.75
CA MET A 242 19.18 0.45 23.82
C MET A 242 20.39 1.38 23.69
N SER A 243 20.55 2.01 22.52
CA SER A 243 21.50 3.12 22.34
C SER A 243 21.05 4.35 23.14
N ALA A 244 22.01 5.23 23.48
CA ALA A 244 21.72 6.46 24.23
C ALA A 244 20.67 7.34 23.53
N ASP A 245 20.69 7.37 22.19
CA ASP A 245 19.78 8.16 21.36
C ASP A 245 18.37 7.55 21.29
N MET A 246 18.21 6.25 21.54
CA MET A 246 16.93 5.56 21.52
C MET A 246 16.20 5.59 22.87
N ILE A 247 16.92 5.52 23.99
CA ILE A 247 16.32 5.40 25.34
C ILE A 247 15.28 6.50 25.61
N SER A 248 15.67 7.76 25.45
CA SER A 248 14.82 8.90 25.82
C SER A 248 13.55 8.97 24.96
N PRO A 249 13.62 8.88 23.61
CA PRO A 249 12.44 8.83 22.76
C PRO A 249 11.48 7.67 23.10
N VAL A 250 11.98 6.45 23.28
CA VAL A 250 11.13 5.28 23.56
C VAL A 250 10.39 5.42 24.90
N VAL A 251 11.09 5.88 25.94
CA VAL A 251 10.49 6.11 27.27
C VAL A 251 9.43 7.22 27.21
N GLN A 252 9.70 8.31 26.47
CA GLN A 252 8.74 9.41 26.33
C GLN A 252 7.50 8.99 25.53
N VAL A 253 7.68 8.26 24.43
CA VAL A 253 6.58 7.74 23.61
C VAL A 253 5.68 6.83 24.44
N ASN A 254 6.25 5.87 25.17
CA ASN A 254 5.47 4.96 26.03
C ASN A 254 4.67 5.73 27.10
N LYS A 255 5.31 6.67 27.80
CA LYS A 255 4.64 7.53 28.79
C LYS A 255 3.50 8.34 28.18
N TYR A 256 3.69 8.88 26.97
CA TYR A 256 2.68 9.66 26.28
C TYR A 256 1.50 8.79 25.82
N LEU A 257 1.77 7.66 25.17
CA LEU A 257 0.75 6.75 24.66
C LEU A 257 -0.09 6.12 25.78
N ALA A 258 0.49 5.86 26.95
CA ALA A 258 -0.26 5.39 28.12
C ALA A 258 -1.25 6.43 28.67
N LYS A 259 -0.91 7.72 28.59
CA LYS A 259 -1.78 8.80 29.09
C LYS A 259 -2.85 9.24 28.09
N SER A 260 -2.65 8.99 26.80
CA SER A 260 -3.50 9.54 25.74
C SER A 260 -4.24 8.46 24.95
N LYS A 261 -5.44 8.10 25.42
CA LYS A 261 -6.37 7.24 24.66
C LYS A 261 -6.64 7.81 23.26
N SER A 262 -6.74 9.13 23.13
CA SER A 262 -6.93 9.77 21.83
C SER A 262 -5.72 9.62 20.90
N ALA A 263 -4.50 9.61 21.43
CA ALA A 263 -3.32 9.36 20.59
C ALA A 263 -3.33 7.93 20.04
N ARG A 264 -3.62 6.93 20.89
CA ARG A 264 -3.78 5.53 20.45
C ARG A 264 -4.85 5.38 19.37
N MET A 265 -6.04 5.97 19.59
CA MET A 265 -7.11 5.93 18.59
C MET A 265 -6.71 6.58 17.26
N ARG A 266 -5.87 7.63 17.27
CA ARG A 266 -5.37 8.27 16.04
C ARG A 266 -4.30 7.45 15.33
N LEU A 267 -3.54 6.62 16.05
CA LEU A 267 -2.59 5.68 15.44
C LEU A 267 -3.32 4.51 14.80
N GLU A 268 -4.38 4.02 15.44
CA GLU A 268 -5.22 2.97 14.87
C GLU A 268 -6.10 3.47 13.71
N ASN A 269 -6.61 4.69 13.85
CA ASN A 269 -7.53 5.31 12.89
C ASN A 269 -7.01 6.72 12.54
N PRO A 270 -6.00 6.82 11.65
CA PRO A 270 -5.45 8.10 11.27
C PRO A 270 -6.52 8.99 10.63
N PRO A 271 -6.57 10.28 10.98
CA PRO A 271 -7.52 11.19 10.36
C PRO A 271 -7.26 11.27 8.85
N LYS A 272 -8.33 11.33 8.06
CA LYS A 272 -8.23 11.54 6.60
C LYS A 272 -7.29 12.71 6.31
N TYR A 273 -6.36 12.51 5.38
CA TYR A 273 -5.46 13.55 4.93
C TYR A 273 -6.26 14.79 4.51
N LYS A 274 -5.92 15.95 5.08
CA LYS A 274 -6.47 17.25 4.70
C LYS A 274 -5.36 18.07 4.06
N PRO A 275 -5.43 18.37 2.75
CA PRO A 275 -4.44 19.19 2.08
C PRO A 275 -4.25 20.52 2.81
N LYS A 276 -3.00 20.95 3.01
CA LYS A 276 -2.73 22.26 3.60
C LYS A 276 -3.36 23.33 2.69
N LYS A 277 -4.29 24.13 3.24
CA LYS A 277 -4.86 25.28 2.51
C LYS A 277 -3.72 26.13 1.98
N LYS A 278 -3.70 26.42 0.67
CA LYS A 278 -2.73 27.33 0.06
C LYS A 278 -2.74 28.63 0.87
N LYS A 279 -1.59 28.98 1.48
CA LYS A 279 -1.46 30.28 2.15
C LYS A 279 -1.77 31.35 1.12
N LYS A 280 -2.76 32.22 1.37
CA LYS A 280 -3.00 33.40 0.54
C LYS A 280 -1.67 34.15 0.46
N LYS A 281 -1.16 34.38 -0.76
CA LYS A 281 -0.05 35.29 -0.97
C LYS A 281 -0.46 36.62 -0.35
N LYS A 282 0.27 37.08 0.67
CA LYS A 282 0.13 38.47 1.14
C LYS A 282 0.45 39.34 -0.08
N ASN A 283 -0.51 40.15 -0.53
CA ASN A 283 -0.26 41.14 -1.56
C ASN A 283 0.83 42.08 -1.03
N MET A 284 2.01 42.03 -1.64
CA MET A 284 3.17 42.90 -1.35
C MET A 284 2.92 44.38 -1.69
N PHE A 285 1.68 44.77 -2.00
CA PHE A 285 1.31 46.12 -2.40
C PHE A 285 0.72 46.98 -1.28
N SER A 286 0.51 46.45 -0.06
CA SER A 286 -0.02 47.25 1.05
C SER A 286 1.06 47.99 1.86
N THR A 287 2.35 47.91 1.48
CA THR A 287 3.46 48.53 2.23
C THR A 287 4.08 49.75 1.54
N LEU A 288 3.49 50.24 0.44
CA LEU A 288 4.00 51.43 -0.30
C LEU A 288 3.05 52.64 -0.25
N ALA A 289 2.00 52.61 0.58
CA ALA A 289 1.07 53.73 0.74
C ALA A 289 1.30 54.57 2.01
N ASN A 290 2.39 54.35 2.73
CA ASN A 290 2.83 55.18 3.88
C ASN A 290 4.32 55.52 3.72
N GLN A 291 4.65 56.37 2.76
CA GLN A 291 5.83 57.24 2.77
C GLN A 291 5.42 58.60 2.20
#